data_AF-A0A8S8XT80-F1
#
_entry.id   AF-A0A8S8XT80-F1
#
_cell.length_a   1.000
_cell.length_b   1.000
_cell.length_c   1.000
_cell.angle_alpha   90.00
_cell.angle_beta   90.00
_cell.angle_gamma   90.00
#
_symmetry.space_group_name_H-M   'P 1'
#
loop_
_entity.id
_entity.type
_entity.pdbx_description
1 polymer ?
#
loop_
_entity_poly.entity_id
_entity_poly.type
_entity_poly.pdbx_seq_one_letter_code
_entity_poly.pdbx_strand_id
1 'polypeptide(L)'
;MSLMQRVWTGLVIVVVVFLAARVTITLLSPHPVYVDDPAPCASVSENCARLSIDDAHRMDESPLIVAAGAEDAFWSTVDDWADNTSRLTLLHETQDFRHYAATTPVWGFVDDVTISLDRVTGEVVMHSESRLGLSDLGVNPERLDGLYAFVA
;
A
#
# COMPACT_ATOMS: atom_id res chain seq x y z
N MET A 1 23.21 -13.92 -38.98
CA MET A 1 22.83 -12.76 -38.15
C MET A 1 24.07 -12.09 -37.62
N SER A 2 24.20 -10.77 -37.78
CA SER A 2 25.31 -10.00 -37.21
C SER A 2 25.21 -9.94 -35.68
N LEU A 3 26.31 -9.61 -34.99
CA LEU A 3 26.32 -9.37 -33.54
C LEU A 3 25.27 -8.31 -33.16
N MET A 4 25.20 -7.24 -33.94
CA MET A 4 24.21 -6.17 -33.77
C MET A 4 22.77 -6.68 -33.89
N GLN A 5 22.50 -7.58 -34.84
CA GLN A 5 21.19 -8.20 -35.00
C GLN A 5 20.82 -9.08 -33.80
N ARG A 6 21.77 -9.84 -33.23
CA ARG A 6 21.54 -10.65 -32.01
C ARG A 6 21.24 -9.80 -30.78
N VAL A 7 22.00 -8.72 -30.58
CA VAL A 7 21.77 -7.77 -29.48
C VAL A 7 20.39 -7.13 -29.60
N TRP A 8 20.03 -6.68 -30.80
CA TRP A 8 18.73 -6.07 -31.05
C TRP A 8 17.57 -7.04 -30.81
N THR A 9 17.66 -8.27 -31.33
CA THR A 9 16.66 -9.31 -31.06
C THR A 9 16.53 -9.62 -29.56
N GLY A 10 17.66 -9.71 -28.84
CA GLY A 10 17.64 -9.90 -27.39
C GLY A 10 16.93 -8.77 -26.65
N LEU A 11 17.21 -7.51 -27.01
CA LEU A 11 16.56 -6.35 -26.42
C LEU A 11 15.05 -6.33 -26.69
N VAL A 12 14.63 -6.65 -27.93
CA VAL A 12 13.21 -6.75 -28.28
C VAL A 12 12.51 -7.81 -27.44
N ILE A 13 13.13 -9.00 -27.26
CA ILE A 13 12.56 -10.07 -26.43
C ILE A 13 12.40 -9.60 -24.98
N VAL A 14 13.41 -8.95 -24.40
CA VAL A 14 13.35 -8.43 -23.03
C VAL A 14 12.19 -7.44 -22.88
N VAL A 15 12.04 -6.51 -23.82
CA VAL A 15 10.94 -5.52 -23.79
C VAL A 15 9.58 -6.21 -23.91
N VAL A 16 9.43 -7.17 -24.83
CA VAL A 16 8.16 -7.91 -25.00
C VAL A 16 7.81 -8.69 -23.73
N VAL A 17 8.78 -9.39 -23.13
CA VAL A 17 8.57 -10.14 -21.88
C VAL A 17 8.19 -9.21 -20.74
N PHE A 18 8.87 -8.06 -20.61
CA PHE A 18 8.55 -7.06 -19.61
C PHE A 18 7.12 -6.52 -19.77
N LEU A 19 6.72 -6.13 -20.98
CA LEU A 19 5.37 -5.63 -21.24
C LEU A 19 4.32 -6.71 -21.01
N ALA A 20 4.58 -7.95 -21.44
CA ALA A 20 3.68 -9.08 -21.19
C ALA A 20 3.49 -9.30 -19.69
N ALA A 21 4.57 -9.29 -18.89
CA ALA A 21 4.50 -9.44 -17.45
C ALA A 21 3.65 -8.32 -16.80
N ARG A 22 3.84 -7.06 -17.21
CA ARG A 22 3.03 -5.94 -16.69
C ARG A 22 1.55 -6.06 -17.02
N VAL A 23 1.24 -6.47 -18.25
CA VAL A 23 -0.16 -6.71 -18.67
C VAL A 23 -0.76 -7.83 -17.84
N THR A 24 -0.02 -8.92 -17.63
CA THR A 24 -0.47 -10.04 -16.79
C THR A 24 -0.72 -9.61 -15.34
N ILE A 25 0.20 -8.86 -14.72
CA ILE A 25 0.01 -8.33 -13.35
C ILE A 25 -1.28 -7.52 -13.27
N THR A 26 -1.50 -6.62 -14.24
CA THR A 26 -2.68 -5.74 -14.26
C THR A 26 -3.99 -6.53 -14.44
N LEU A 27 -4.00 -7.53 -15.33
CA LEU A 27 -5.19 -8.33 -15.61
C LEU A 27 -5.56 -9.29 -14.48
N LEU A 28 -4.56 -9.81 -13.76
CA LEU A 28 -4.75 -10.78 -12.68
C LEU A 28 -4.94 -10.11 -11.32
N SER A 29 -4.61 -8.82 -11.18
CA SER A 29 -4.75 -8.13 -9.90
C SER A 29 -6.23 -8.03 -9.53
N PRO A 30 -6.64 -8.46 -8.33
CA PRO A 30 -8.00 -8.21 -7.86
C PRO A 30 -8.22 -6.71 -7.66
N HIS A 31 -9.48 -6.30 -7.56
CA HIS A 31 -9.86 -4.90 -7.36
C HIS A 31 -10.83 -4.78 -6.17
N PRO A 32 -10.40 -5.17 -4.96
CA PRO A 32 -11.25 -5.02 -3.79
C PRO A 32 -11.50 -3.53 -3.50
N VAL A 33 -12.63 -3.26 -2.86
CA VAL A 33 -12.92 -2.00 -2.20
C VAL A 33 -13.26 -2.35 -0.77
N TYR A 34 -12.39 -1.99 0.16
CA TYR A 34 -12.61 -2.21 1.58
C TYR A 34 -13.53 -1.11 2.12
N VAL A 35 -14.45 -1.49 3.00
CA VAL A 35 -15.38 -0.57 3.67
C VAL A 35 -15.12 -0.45 5.17
N ASP A 36 -14.23 -1.31 5.68
CA ASP A 36 -13.80 -1.47 7.04
C ASP A 36 -12.37 -2.02 7.08
N ASP A 37 -11.79 -2.08 8.29
CA ASP A 37 -10.45 -2.59 8.53
C ASP A 37 -10.35 -4.07 8.08
N PRO A 38 -9.40 -4.41 7.19
CA PRO A 38 -9.21 -5.77 6.73
C PRO A 38 -8.75 -6.70 7.86
N ALA A 39 -8.80 -8.02 7.58
CA ALA A 39 -8.25 -9.00 8.50
C ALA A 39 -6.74 -8.74 8.77
N PRO A 40 -6.24 -9.07 9.97
CA PRO A 40 -4.82 -8.96 10.29
C PRO A 40 -3.93 -9.69 9.29
N CYS A 41 -2.69 -9.22 9.15
CA CYS A 41 -1.70 -9.87 8.30
C CYS A 41 -1.47 -11.32 8.76
N ALA A 42 -1.29 -12.25 7.82
CA ALA A 42 -0.81 -13.58 8.19
C ALA A 42 0.59 -13.46 8.82
N SER A 43 0.85 -14.17 9.91
CA SER A 43 2.09 -14.05 10.71
C SER A 43 3.41 -14.22 9.95
N VAL A 44 3.41 -14.85 8.77
CA VAL A 44 4.59 -15.06 7.92
C VAL A 44 4.50 -14.30 6.59
N SER A 45 3.57 -13.33 6.48
CA SER A 45 3.37 -12.56 5.27
C SER A 45 4.52 -11.60 5.02
N GLU A 46 5.09 -11.65 3.82
CA GLU A 46 6.11 -10.71 3.33
C GLU A 46 5.53 -9.70 2.33
N ASN A 47 4.20 -9.70 2.13
CA ASN A 47 3.49 -8.78 1.24
C ASN A 47 2.46 -7.92 2.00
N CYS A 48 2.40 -8.00 3.32
CA CYS A 48 1.52 -7.24 4.20
C CYS A 48 2.35 -6.54 5.26
N ALA A 49 1.94 -5.35 5.66
CA ALA A 49 2.44 -4.62 6.82
C ALA A 49 1.26 -4.00 7.56
N ARG A 50 1.32 -3.95 8.90
CA ARG A 50 0.24 -3.45 9.74
C ARG A 50 0.78 -2.85 11.02
N LEU A 51 0.11 -1.80 11.49
CA LEU A 51 0.31 -1.22 12.80
C LEU A 51 -1.06 -0.99 13.48
N SER A 52 -1.31 -1.72 14.56
CA SER A 52 -2.38 -1.51 15.55
C SER A 52 -1.82 -1.65 16.96
N ILE A 53 -2.63 -1.47 18.00
CA ILE A 53 -2.21 -1.65 19.39
C ILE A 53 -1.73 -3.08 19.68
N ASP A 54 -2.35 -4.07 19.04
CA ASP A 54 -2.14 -5.50 19.27
C ASP A 54 -1.38 -6.23 18.16
N ASP A 55 -1.14 -5.58 17.01
CA ASP A 55 -0.47 -6.17 15.85
C ASP A 55 0.41 -5.14 15.12
N ALA A 56 1.73 -5.28 15.32
CA ALA A 56 2.76 -4.52 14.61
C ALA A 56 3.49 -5.44 13.62
N HIS A 57 2.79 -5.91 12.59
CA HIS A 57 3.37 -6.80 11.58
C HIS A 57 4.27 -6.03 10.61
N ARG A 58 5.58 -6.30 10.67
CA ARG A 58 6.63 -5.67 9.83
C ARG A 58 6.78 -4.16 10.01
N MET A 59 6.35 -3.64 11.15
CA MET A 59 6.49 -2.24 11.56
C MET A 59 7.27 -2.20 12.89
N ASP A 60 8.11 -1.19 13.09
CA ASP A 60 8.92 -1.00 14.30
C ASP A 60 8.41 0.18 15.18
N GLU A 61 7.38 0.86 14.71
CA GLU A 61 6.76 2.06 15.28
C GLU A 61 5.85 1.72 16.47
N SER A 62 5.61 2.72 17.33
CA SER A 62 4.60 2.59 18.39
C SER A 62 3.20 2.89 17.86
N PRO A 63 2.15 2.20 18.34
CA PRO A 63 0.77 2.44 17.93
C PRO A 63 0.37 3.92 18.09
N LEU A 64 -0.42 4.42 17.15
CA LEU A 64 -0.87 5.81 17.12
C LEU A 64 -2.23 5.96 17.82
N ILE A 65 -2.32 6.94 18.72
CA ILE A 65 -3.55 7.31 19.42
C ILE A 65 -3.87 8.77 19.12
N VAL A 66 -5.01 9.01 18.48
CA VAL A 66 -5.54 10.35 18.24
C VAL A 66 -6.29 10.82 19.48
N ALA A 67 -5.94 12.01 19.98
CA ALA A 67 -6.64 12.61 21.10
C ALA A 67 -8.09 12.98 20.72
N ALA A 68 -9.02 12.83 21.67
CA ALA A 68 -10.41 13.21 21.47
C ALA A 68 -10.54 14.68 21.02
N GLY A 69 -11.25 14.91 19.93
CA GLY A 69 -11.41 16.24 19.31
C GLY A 69 -10.33 16.60 18.28
N ALA A 70 -9.33 15.75 18.06
CA ALA A 70 -8.29 15.94 17.04
C ALA A 70 -8.53 15.11 15.77
N GLU A 71 -9.67 14.42 15.65
CA GLU A 71 -9.98 13.48 14.57
C GLU A 71 -10.01 14.17 13.19
N ASP A 72 -10.62 15.35 13.10
CA ASP A 72 -10.70 16.10 11.85
C ASP A 72 -9.31 16.58 11.40
N ALA A 73 -8.45 16.96 12.35
CA ALA A 73 -7.07 17.34 12.06
C ALA A 73 -6.23 16.14 11.60
N PHE A 74 -6.42 14.98 12.25
CA PHE A 74 -5.79 13.73 11.83
C PHE A 74 -6.16 13.36 10.39
N TRP A 75 -7.45 13.37 10.05
CA TRP A 75 -7.88 13.04 8.68
C TRP A 75 -7.38 14.06 7.65
N SER A 76 -7.34 15.35 7.99
CA SER A 76 -6.72 16.36 7.11
C SER A 76 -5.25 16.04 6.83
N THR A 77 -4.50 15.58 7.83
CA THR A 77 -3.09 15.20 7.66
C THR A 77 -2.94 13.92 6.83
N VAL A 78 -3.85 12.95 6.98
CA VAL A 78 -3.89 11.75 6.13
C VAL A 78 -4.17 12.11 4.67
N ASP A 79 -5.11 13.01 4.43
CA ASP A 79 -5.44 13.48 3.08
C ASP A 79 -4.27 14.25 2.46
N ASP A 80 -3.60 15.12 3.23
CA ASP A 80 -2.36 15.80 2.79
C ASP A 80 -1.24 14.81 2.47
N TRP A 81 -1.05 13.76 3.28
CA TRP A 81 -0.10 12.69 2.99
C TRP A 81 -0.45 11.97 1.68
N ALA A 82 -1.73 11.64 1.47
CA ALA A 82 -2.18 10.96 0.27
C ALA A 82 -1.93 11.80 -0.98
N ASP A 83 -2.19 13.10 -0.92
CA ASP A 83 -1.94 14.05 -2.02
C ASP A 83 -0.44 14.22 -2.34
N ASN A 84 0.42 14.09 -1.33
CA ASN A 84 1.87 14.15 -1.49
C ASN A 84 2.52 12.80 -1.85
N THR A 85 1.75 11.70 -1.79
CA THR A 85 2.26 10.36 -2.09
C THR A 85 1.92 9.97 -3.52
N SER A 86 2.95 9.77 -4.35
CA SER A 86 2.74 9.45 -5.76
C SER A 86 1.97 8.14 -5.95
N ARG A 87 1.01 8.14 -6.90
CA ARG A 87 0.27 6.94 -7.33
C ARG A 87 -0.60 6.30 -6.24
N LEU A 88 -1.12 7.10 -5.32
CA LEU A 88 -2.29 6.72 -4.52
C LEU A 88 -3.58 7.09 -5.24
N THR A 89 -4.61 6.29 -5.03
CA THR A 89 -5.97 6.56 -5.52
C THR A 89 -6.95 6.19 -4.42
N LEU A 90 -7.71 7.17 -3.94
CA LEU A 90 -8.77 6.94 -2.95
C LEU A 90 -9.87 6.09 -3.60
N LEU A 91 -10.18 4.95 -2.99
CA LEU A 91 -11.23 4.03 -3.44
C LEU A 91 -12.48 4.11 -2.57
N HIS A 92 -12.31 4.33 -1.26
CA HIS A 92 -13.41 4.45 -0.33
C HIS A 92 -13.05 5.33 0.87
N GLU A 93 -14.01 6.09 1.36
CA GLU A 93 -13.89 6.91 2.55
C GLU A 93 -15.19 6.95 3.35
N THR A 94 -15.05 7.01 4.67
CA THR A 94 -16.13 7.29 5.62
C THR A 94 -15.68 8.37 6.60
N GLN A 95 -16.37 8.57 7.71
CA GLN A 95 -15.87 9.49 8.74
C GLN A 95 -14.64 8.95 9.48
N ASP A 96 -14.44 7.62 9.45
CA ASP A 96 -13.53 6.88 10.34
C ASP A 96 -12.63 5.90 9.59
N PHE A 97 -12.66 5.96 8.26
CA PHE A 97 -11.95 5.03 7.41
C PHE A 97 -11.54 5.67 6.09
N ARG A 98 -10.36 5.27 5.60
CA ARG A 98 -9.89 5.56 4.25
C ARG A 98 -9.29 4.29 3.65
N HIS A 99 -9.60 4.02 2.40
CA HIS A 99 -8.98 2.97 1.59
C HIS A 99 -8.41 3.58 0.30
N TYR A 100 -7.10 3.40 0.10
CA TYR A 100 -6.38 3.80 -1.09
C TYR A 100 -5.82 2.58 -1.83
N ALA A 101 -5.74 2.66 -3.15
CA ALA A 101 -4.86 1.82 -3.96
C ALA A 101 -3.55 2.55 -4.24
N ALA A 102 -2.42 1.94 -3.93
CA ALA A 102 -1.08 2.44 -4.24
C ALA A 102 -0.46 1.60 -5.37
N THR A 103 -0.04 2.25 -6.46
CA THR A 103 0.62 1.54 -7.58
C THR A 103 2.15 1.68 -7.53
N THR A 104 2.85 0.56 -7.46
CA THR A 104 4.32 0.51 -7.48
C THR A 104 4.89 0.92 -8.85
N PRO A 105 6.00 1.67 -8.88
CA PRO A 105 6.65 2.04 -10.13
C PRO A 105 7.23 0.81 -10.84
N VAL A 106 7.54 0.97 -12.13
CA VAL A 106 8.15 -0.05 -13.02
C VAL A 106 7.25 -1.25 -13.31
N TRP A 107 6.87 -2.05 -12.31
CA TRP A 107 6.11 -3.29 -12.50
C TRP A 107 4.59 -3.08 -12.44
N GLY A 108 4.11 -2.12 -11.65
CA GLY A 108 2.68 -1.83 -11.53
C GLY A 108 1.90 -2.81 -10.66
N PHE A 109 2.55 -3.41 -9.66
CA PHE A 109 1.81 -4.06 -8.58
C PHE A 109 0.98 -3.01 -7.85
N VAL A 110 -0.23 -3.40 -7.46
CA VAL A 110 -1.15 -2.57 -6.70
C VAL A 110 -1.21 -3.12 -5.29
N ASP A 111 -1.01 -2.24 -4.33
CA ASP A 111 -1.14 -2.49 -2.91
C ASP A 111 -2.36 -1.73 -2.39
N ASP A 112 -3.14 -2.33 -1.52
CA ASP A 112 -4.19 -1.64 -0.79
C ASP A 112 -3.59 -1.03 0.47
N VAL A 113 -4.01 0.19 0.79
CA VAL A 113 -3.63 0.91 2.01
C VAL A 113 -4.91 1.34 2.70
N THR A 114 -5.09 0.90 3.94
CA THR A 114 -6.27 1.25 4.73
C THR A 114 -5.83 1.90 6.04
N ILE A 115 -6.60 2.93 6.42
CA ILE A 115 -6.45 3.63 7.69
C ILE A 115 -7.82 3.61 8.33
N SER A 116 -7.93 3.12 9.56
CA SER A 116 -9.14 3.21 10.37
C SER A 116 -8.84 3.97 11.66
N LEU A 117 -9.85 4.69 12.15
CA LEU A 117 -9.81 5.42 13.42
C LEU A 117 -10.99 4.98 14.29
N ASP A 118 -10.70 4.36 15.43
CA ASP A 118 -11.72 4.13 16.45
C ASP A 118 -11.97 5.43 17.22
N ARG A 119 -13.14 6.06 17.04
CA ARG A 119 -13.51 7.30 17.73
C ARG A 119 -13.67 7.17 19.25
N VAL A 120 -13.84 5.97 19.77
CA VAL A 120 -14.01 5.73 21.21
C VAL A 120 -12.65 5.65 21.90
N THR A 121 -11.72 4.91 21.31
CA THR A 121 -10.39 4.68 21.90
C THR A 121 -9.33 5.67 21.39
N GLY A 122 -9.56 6.29 20.23
CA GLY A 122 -8.58 7.08 19.48
C GLY A 122 -7.58 6.21 18.71
N GLU A 123 -7.72 4.88 18.73
CA GLU A 123 -6.78 3.98 18.05
C GLU A 123 -6.80 4.18 16.55
N VAL A 124 -5.61 4.33 15.96
CA VAL A 124 -5.41 4.28 14.52
C VAL A 124 -4.86 2.92 14.15
N VAL A 125 -5.54 2.26 13.24
CA VAL A 125 -5.02 1.06 12.58
C VAL A 125 -4.59 1.44 11.17
N MET A 126 -3.34 1.13 10.84
CA MET A 126 -2.82 1.28 9.50
C MET A 126 -2.47 -0.08 8.94
N HIS A 127 -2.86 -0.36 7.71
CA HIS A 127 -2.61 -1.63 7.05
C HIS A 127 -2.27 -1.38 5.58
N SER A 128 -1.23 -2.05 5.08
CA SER A 128 -0.88 -2.04 3.67
C SER A 128 -0.54 -3.44 3.16
N GLU A 129 -1.23 -3.91 2.12
CA GLU A 129 -1.08 -5.26 1.59
C GLU A 129 -1.09 -5.29 0.06
N SER A 130 -0.15 -6.04 -0.54
CA SER A 130 -0.13 -6.25 -1.98
C SER A 130 -1.24 -7.17 -2.42
N ARG A 131 -2.00 -6.75 -3.45
CA ARG A 131 -3.09 -7.54 -4.04
C ARG A 131 -2.64 -8.85 -4.67
N LEU A 132 -1.37 -8.92 -5.05
CA LEU A 132 -0.72 -10.08 -5.65
C LEU A 132 0.72 -10.16 -5.18
N GLY A 133 1.24 -11.39 -5.16
CA GLY A 133 2.63 -11.67 -4.84
C GLY A 133 2.81 -12.19 -3.43
N LEU A 134 3.94 -12.86 -3.20
CA LEU A 134 4.32 -13.39 -1.89
C LEU A 134 5.14 -12.38 -1.08
N SER A 135 5.78 -11.43 -1.75
CA SER A 135 6.59 -10.39 -1.13
C SER A 135 6.43 -9.07 -1.87
N ASP A 136 6.45 -7.98 -1.10
CA ASP A 136 6.41 -6.58 -1.55
C ASP A 136 7.81 -5.94 -1.65
N LEU A 137 8.87 -6.68 -1.32
CA LEU A 137 10.26 -6.18 -1.23
C LEU A 137 10.44 -5.00 -0.25
N GLY A 138 9.59 -4.91 0.78
CA GLY A 138 9.63 -3.85 1.80
C GLY A 138 8.82 -2.60 1.46
N VAL A 139 8.09 -2.59 0.33
CA VAL A 139 7.34 -1.40 -0.11
C VAL A 139 6.17 -1.06 0.81
N ASN A 140 5.44 -2.04 1.35
CA ASN A 140 4.30 -1.76 2.24
C ASN A 140 4.74 -1.21 3.61
N PRO A 141 5.73 -1.78 4.31
CA PRO A 141 6.20 -1.16 5.56
C PRO A 141 6.80 0.24 5.30
N GLU A 142 7.64 0.44 4.27
CA GLU A 142 8.18 1.77 3.94
C GLU A 142 7.09 2.81 3.67
N ARG A 143 5.96 2.37 3.08
CA ARG A 143 4.79 3.24 2.87
C ARG A 143 4.10 3.61 4.18
N LEU A 144 3.91 2.65 5.07
CA LEU A 144 3.30 2.90 6.37
C LEU A 144 4.22 3.74 7.27
N ASP A 145 5.54 3.58 7.20
CA ASP A 145 6.50 4.46 7.88
C ASP A 145 6.37 5.90 7.37
N GLY A 146 6.24 6.06 6.05
CA GLY A 146 5.99 7.36 5.43
C GLY A 146 4.68 7.99 5.89
N LEU A 147 3.59 7.21 5.98
CA LEU A 147 2.33 7.67 6.54
C LEU A 147 2.50 8.05 8.02
N TYR A 148 3.10 7.18 8.83
CA TYR A 148 3.33 7.38 10.26
C TYR A 148 4.08 8.69 10.51
N ALA A 149 5.16 8.95 9.78
CA ALA A 149 5.95 10.18 9.90
C ALA A 149 5.16 11.46 9.54
N PHE A 150 4.08 11.35 8.78
CA PHE A 150 3.19 12.48 8.49
C PHE A 150 2.17 12.72 9.60
N VAL A 151 1.66 11.66 10.25
CA VAL A 151 0.50 11.74 11.16
C VAL A 151 0.83 11.67 12.65
N ALA A 152 2.02 11.18 13.03
CA ALA A 152 2.48 11.06 14.42
C ALA A 152 3.06 12.37 14.98
#